data_AF-A0A1M5RIC7-F1
#
_entry.id   AF-A0A1M5RIC7-F1
#
_cell.length_a   1.000
_cell.length_b   1.000
_cell.length_c   1.000
_cell.angle_alpha   90.00
_cell.angle_beta   90.00
_cell.angle_gamma   90.00
#
_symmetry.space_group_name_H-M   'P 1'
#
loop_
_entity.id
_entity.type
_entity.pdbx_description
1 polymer ?
#
loop_
_entity_poly.entity_id
_entity_poly.type
_entity_poly.pdbx_seq_one_letter_code
_entity_poly.pdbx_strand_id
1 'polypeptide(L)'
;MVKKKGSALLMVLIALMVLSLIGTAIISYSFSNFKLRKQVSDSYADRYIAEGGIDQSYGAIVKLSSEVESGTTLNALKSKIETEFNNKSNSYFDNLYNGDLKISISSQINTTLKIVVTSTYKNNETVIGNFEIIGNGQGFSVALTEKIFK
;
A
#
# COMPACT_ATOMS: atom_id res chain seq x y z
N MET A 1 -34.64 11.62 66.50
CA MET A 1 -34.36 12.08 65.11
C MET A 1 -33.00 11.56 64.66
N VAL A 2 -32.93 10.31 64.22
CA VAL A 2 -31.68 9.69 63.72
C VAL A 2 -32.09 8.82 62.53
N LYS A 3 -31.25 8.74 61.48
CA LYS A 3 -31.40 7.95 60.23
C LYS A 3 -31.79 8.67 58.92
N LYS A 4 -31.40 9.93 58.68
CA LYS A 4 -31.46 10.53 57.30
C LYS A 4 -30.10 10.84 56.66
N LYS A 5 -29.00 10.87 57.41
CA LYS A 5 -27.67 11.26 56.89
C LYS A 5 -26.98 10.19 56.03
N GLY A 6 -27.22 8.89 56.29
CA GLY A 6 -26.62 7.80 55.50
C GLY A 6 -27.25 7.59 54.12
N SER A 7 -28.54 7.89 53.98
CA SER A 7 -29.25 7.75 52.69
C SER A 7 -28.81 8.81 51.67
N ALA A 8 -28.54 10.05 52.12
CA ALA A 8 -27.99 11.09 51.25
C ALA A 8 -26.58 10.74 50.75
N LEU A 9 -25.73 10.18 51.62
CA LEU A 9 -24.39 9.71 51.22
C LEU A 9 -24.45 8.59 50.18
N LEU A 10 -25.35 7.61 50.38
CA LEU A 10 -25.58 6.54 49.40
C LEU A 10 -26.03 7.08 48.05
N MET A 11 -26.92 8.07 48.05
CA MET A 11 -27.41 8.67 46.81
C MET A 11 -26.31 9.41 46.04
N VAL A 12 -25.40 10.10 46.74
CA VAL A 12 -24.21 10.72 46.14
C VAL A 12 -23.26 9.66 45.58
N LEU A 13 -23.03 8.56 46.29
CA LEU A 13 -22.18 7.47 45.81
C LEU A 13 -22.76 6.80 44.55
N ILE A 14 -24.07 6.57 44.51
CA ILE A 14 -24.75 6.04 43.33
C ILE A 14 -24.64 7.04 42.16
N ALA A 15 -24.84 8.33 42.41
CA ALA A 15 -24.68 9.36 41.38
C ALA A 15 -23.25 9.39 40.84
N LEU A 16 -22.23 9.36 41.70
CA LEU A 16 -20.81 9.30 41.30
C LEU A 16 -20.49 8.03 40.51
N MET A 17 -21.09 6.90 40.87
CA MET A 17 -20.92 5.63 40.16
C MET A 17 -21.56 5.67 38.76
N VAL A 18 -22.73 6.30 38.62
CA VAL A 18 -23.36 6.50 37.31
C VAL A 18 -22.54 7.47 36.47
N LEU A 19 -22.07 8.58 37.04
CA LEU A 19 -21.22 9.54 36.35
C LEU A 19 -19.88 8.92 35.91
N SER A 20 -19.26 8.07 36.74
CA SER A 20 -18.03 7.39 36.37
C SER A 20 -18.25 6.40 35.24
N LEU A 21 -19.36 5.64 35.26
CA LEU A 21 -19.71 4.70 34.20
C LEU A 21 -19.91 5.41 32.85
N ILE A 22 -20.64 6.52 32.86
CA ILE A 22 -20.87 7.36 31.67
C ILE A 22 -19.56 7.98 31.19
N GLY A 23 -18.76 8.52 32.12
CA GLY A 23 -17.47 9.13 31.81
C GLY A 23 -16.52 8.13 31.14
N THR A 24 -16.39 6.93 31.69
CA THR A 24 -15.57 5.87 31.10
C THR A 24 -16.12 5.45 29.74
N ALA A 25 -17.45 5.30 29.58
CA ALA A 25 -18.05 4.95 28.30
C ALA A 25 -17.73 5.97 27.18
N ILE A 26 -17.82 7.27 27.49
CA ILE A 26 -17.49 8.34 26.54
C ILE A 26 -16.01 8.32 26.18
N ILE A 27 -15.12 8.17 27.17
CA ILE A 27 -13.67 8.10 26.95
C ILE A 27 -13.32 6.88 26.08
N SER A 28 -13.86 5.70 26.42
CA SER A 28 -13.64 4.47 25.65
C SER A 28 -14.12 4.60 24.21
N TYR A 29 -15.31 5.17 23.99
CA TYR A 29 -15.83 5.41 22.65
C TYR A 29 -14.95 6.40 21.86
N SER A 30 -14.52 7.49 22.50
CA SER A 30 -13.67 8.50 21.88
C SER A 30 -12.31 7.92 21.49
N PHE A 31 -11.69 7.14 22.39
CA PHE A 31 -10.40 6.50 22.14
C PHE A 31 -10.49 5.44 21.05
N SER A 32 -11.57 4.64 21.03
CA SER A 32 -11.84 3.66 19.98
C SER A 32 -11.96 4.34 18.61
N ASN A 33 -12.75 5.40 18.51
CA ASN A 33 -12.90 6.16 17.27
C ASN A 33 -11.59 6.81 16.81
N PHE A 34 -10.84 7.39 17.74
CA PHE A 34 -9.53 7.96 17.43
C PHE A 34 -8.58 6.89 16.87
N LYS A 35 -8.52 5.72 17.52
CA LYS A 35 -7.70 4.60 17.06
C LYS A 35 -8.11 4.12 15.67
N LEU A 36 -9.41 3.98 15.41
CA LEU A 36 -9.92 3.59 14.09
C LEU A 36 -9.56 4.61 13.01
N ARG A 37 -9.76 5.91 13.28
CA ARG A 37 -9.41 6.97 12.34
C ARG A 37 -7.91 7.00 12.06
N LYS A 38 -7.09 6.84 13.09
CA LYS A 38 -5.64 6.77 12.94
C LYS A 38 -5.24 5.57 12.09
N GLN A 39 -5.76 4.38 12.38
CA GLN A 39 -5.46 3.17 11.60
C GLN A 39 -5.87 3.31 10.12
N VAL A 40 -7.04 3.90 9.86
CA VAL A 40 -7.49 4.18 8.49
C VAL A 40 -6.58 5.20 7.80
N SER A 41 -6.20 6.27 8.50
CA SER A 41 -5.28 7.28 7.96
C SER A 41 -3.91 6.69 7.64
N ASP A 42 -3.36 5.87 8.54
CA ASP A 42 -2.07 5.20 8.37
C ASP A 42 -2.15 4.24 7.17
N SER A 43 -3.22 3.46 7.04
CA SER A 43 -3.48 2.58 5.89
C SER A 43 -3.53 3.35 4.55
N TYR A 44 -4.20 4.51 4.50
CA TYR A 44 -4.20 5.34 3.29
C TYR A 44 -2.82 5.90 2.95
N ALA A 45 -2.07 6.34 3.95
CA ALA A 45 -0.70 6.83 3.75
C ALA A 45 0.22 5.70 3.25
N ASP A 46 0.09 4.51 3.83
CA ASP A 46 0.87 3.33 3.44
C ASP A 46 0.55 2.90 2.00
N ARG A 47 -0.74 2.91 1.61
CA ARG A 47 -1.17 2.66 0.22
C ARG A 47 -0.63 3.68 -0.76
N TYR A 48 -0.66 4.96 -0.39
CA TYR A 48 -0.14 6.03 -1.23
C TYR A 48 1.36 5.86 -1.49
N ILE A 49 2.10 5.44 -0.47
CA ILE A 49 3.51 5.10 -0.63
C ILE A 49 3.64 3.90 -1.57
N ALA A 50 2.96 2.77 -1.31
CA ALA A 50 3.00 1.60 -2.19
C ALA A 50 2.64 1.92 -3.66
N GLU A 51 1.69 2.83 -3.90
CA GLU A 51 1.37 3.31 -5.24
C GLU A 51 2.56 4.01 -5.92
N GLY A 52 3.32 4.81 -5.17
CA GLY A 52 4.56 5.40 -5.64
C GLY A 52 5.59 4.35 -6.13
N GLY A 53 5.58 3.14 -5.56
CA GLY A 53 6.42 2.03 -6.02
C GLY A 53 6.02 1.50 -7.39
N ILE A 54 4.71 1.47 -7.65
CA ILE A 54 4.17 1.13 -8.96
C ILE A 54 4.54 2.19 -10.00
N ASP A 55 4.42 3.47 -9.65
CA ASP A 55 4.76 4.58 -10.57
C ASP A 55 6.25 4.64 -10.89
N GLN A 56 7.12 4.40 -9.90
CA GLN A 56 8.55 4.28 -10.12
C GLN A 56 8.89 3.08 -11.02
N SER A 57 8.22 1.95 -10.79
CA SER A 57 8.41 0.75 -11.62
C SER A 57 7.97 0.99 -13.06
N TYR A 58 6.86 1.71 -13.26
CA TYR A 58 6.42 2.13 -14.59
C TYR A 58 7.49 2.97 -15.29
N GLY A 59 8.00 4.00 -14.62
CA GLY A 59 9.07 4.86 -15.17
C GLY A 59 10.33 4.07 -15.51
N ALA A 60 10.73 3.11 -14.68
CA ALA A 60 11.86 2.24 -14.93
C ALA A 60 11.64 1.31 -16.14
N ILE A 61 10.46 0.67 -16.24
CA ILE A 61 10.11 -0.19 -17.38
C ILE A 61 10.07 0.62 -18.68
N VAL A 62 9.47 1.80 -18.67
CA VAL A 62 9.44 2.72 -19.83
C VAL A 62 10.86 3.08 -20.25
N LYS A 63 11.71 3.50 -19.31
CA LYS A 63 13.11 3.85 -19.61
C LYS A 63 13.85 2.67 -20.22
N LEU A 64 13.76 1.48 -19.61
CA LEU A 64 14.39 0.27 -20.14
C LEU A 64 13.89 -0.06 -21.54
N SER A 65 12.58 0.03 -21.76
CA SER A 65 11.97 -0.23 -23.07
C SER A 65 12.45 0.74 -24.16
N SER A 66 12.78 1.99 -23.79
CA SER A 66 13.33 3.01 -24.71
C SER A 66 14.83 2.87 -24.96
N GLU A 67 15.58 2.30 -24.02
CA GLU A 67 17.03 2.07 -24.14
C GLU A 67 17.36 0.81 -24.96
N VAL A 68 16.40 -0.06 -25.18
CA VAL A 68 16.61 -1.25 -26.00
C VAL A 68 16.57 -0.84 -27.48
N GLU A 69 17.61 -1.22 -28.25
CA GLU A 69 17.74 -0.90 -29.67
C GLU A 69 16.53 -1.40 -30.49
N SER A 70 16.11 -0.61 -31.48
CA SER A 70 15.05 -0.99 -32.43
C SER A 70 15.39 -2.32 -33.11
N GLY A 71 14.46 -3.29 -33.06
CA GLY A 71 14.65 -4.64 -33.62
C GLY A 71 15.06 -5.70 -32.58
N THR A 72 15.29 -5.32 -31.33
CA THR A 72 15.55 -6.27 -30.25
C THR A 72 14.30 -7.10 -29.92
N THR A 73 14.50 -8.37 -29.56
CA THR A 73 13.40 -9.27 -29.20
C THR A 73 12.79 -8.94 -27.83
N LEU A 74 11.50 -9.24 -27.68
CA LEU A 74 10.78 -9.15 -26.42
C LEU A 74 11.45 -9.95 -25.29
N ASN A 75 12.12 -11.06 -25.63
CA ASN A 75 12.89 -11.89 -24.69
C ASN A 75 14.07 -11.14 -24.08
N ALA A 76 14.81 -10.38 -24.87
CA ALA A 76 15.95 -9.62 -24.37
C ALA A 76 15.50 -8.46 -23.46
N LEU A 77 14.39 -7.79 -23.81
CA LEU A 77 13.78 -6.79 -22.93
C LEU A 77 13.32 -7.42 -21.60
N LYS A 78 12.65 -8.57 -21.66
CA LYS A 78 12.26 -9.35 -20.48
C LYS A 78 13.46 -9.62 -19.57
N SER A 79 14.55 -10.18 -20.10
CA SER A 79 15.74 -10.48 -19.30
C SER A 79 16.36 -9.23 -18.69
N LYS A 80 16.37 -8.10 -19.42
CA LYS A 80 16.87 -6.82 -18.91
C LYS A 80 16.00 -6.29 -17.77
N ILE A 81 14.68 -6.38 -17.88
CA ILE A 81 13.74 -6.01 -16.81
C ILE A 81 13.94 -6.91 -15.59
N GLU A 82 13.96 -8.23 -15.76
CA GLU A 82 14.18 -9.17 -14.65
C GLU A 82 15.53 -8.89 -13.96
N THR A 83 16.59 -8.61 -14.73
CA THR A 83 17.92 -8.30 -14.18
C THR A 83 17.92 -6.98 -13.42
N GLU A 84 17.35 -5.92 -13.98
CA GLU A 84 17.31 -4.61 -13.34
C GLU A 84 16.47 -4.65 -12.07
N PHE A 85 15.31 -5.30 -12.08
CA PHE A 85 14.48 -5.39 -10.88
C PHE A 85 14.99 -6.39 -9.86
N ASN A 86 15.66 -7.48 -10.24
CA ASN A 86 16.33 -8.36 -9.28
C ASN A 86 17.55 -7.68 -8.64
N ASN A 87 18.30 -6.87 -9.41
CA ASN A 87 19.47 -6.13 -8.90
C ASN A 87 19.08 -4.85 -8.15
N LYS A 88 17.97 -4.19 -8.52
CA LYS A 88 17.42 -2.98 -7.88
C LYS A 88 16.25 -3.23 -6.94
N SER A 89 15.91 -4.48 -6.65
CA SER A 89 14.98 -4.88 -5.58
C SER A 89 15.41 -4.41 -4.18
N ASN A 90 16.37 -3.48 -4.07
CA ASN A 90 17.00 -3.07 -2.82
C ASN A 90 17.46 -1.60 -2.73
N SER A 91 17.34 -0.75 -3.76
CA SER A 91 18.11 0.53 -3.74
C SER A 91 17.34 1.85 -3.83
N TYR A 92 16.08 1.88 -4.28
CA TYR A 92 15.30 3.14 -4.31
C TYR A 92 14.04 3.10 -3.45
N PHE A 93 13.29 2.01 -3.45
CA PHE A 93 12.10 1.85 -2.61
C PHE A 93 12.45 1.48 -1.16
N ASP A 94 13.41 0.56 -1.00
CA ASP A 94 13.91 0.16 0.31
C ASP A 94 14.61 1.29 1.06
N ASN A 95 15.43 2.10 0.38
CA ASN A 95 16.19 3.16 1.04
C ASN A 95 15.35 4.39 1.44
N LEU A 96 14.31 4.73 0.67
CA LEU A 96 13.51 5.92 0.93
C LEU A 96 12.28 5.63 1.79
N TYR A 97 11.69 4.44 1.62
CA TYR A 97 10.43 4.09 2.24
C TYR A 97 10.52 2.84 3.12
N ASN A 98 11.49 1.95 2.93
CA ASN A 98 11.63 0.70 3.68
C ASN A 98 10.44 -0.25 3.43
N GLY A 99 10.04 -0.36 2.16
CA GLY A 99 8.95 -1.22 1.67
C GLY A 99 9.40 -2.08 0.50
N ASP A 100 8.72 -3.21 0.33
CA ASP A 100 9.12 -4.26 -0.61
C ASP A 100 8.53 -4.02 -2.00
N LEU A 101 9.34 -4.21 -3.03
CA LEU A 101 8.89 -4.23 -4.41
C LEU A 101 9.20 -5.59 -5.05
N LYS A 102 8.17 -6.25 -5.59
CA LYS A 102 8.28 -7.56 -6.25
C LYS A 102 7.76 -7.46 -7.67
N ILE A 103 8.50 -8.02 -8.61
CA ILE A 103 8.08 -8.13 -10.01
C ILE A 103 7.86 -9.60 -10.36
N SER A 104 6.83 -9.86 -11.16
CA SER A 104 6.56 -11.15 -11.76
C SER A 104 6.06 -10.97 -13.18
N ILE A 105 6.55 -11.78 -14.10
CA ILE A 105 6.08 -11.76 -15.49
C ILE A 105 4.95 -12.78 -15.62
N SER A 106 3.76 -12.29 -15.98
CA SER A 106 2.54 -13.10 -15.97
C SER A 106 2.28 -13.81 -17.30
N SER A 107 2.74 -13.25 -18.43
CA SER A 107 2.57 -13.87 -19.75
C SER A 107 3.47 -13.23 -20.81
N GLN A 108 3.85 -14.01 -21.83
CA GLN A 108 4.51 -13.52 -23.03
C GLN A 108 3.92 -14.18 -24.27
N ILE A 109 3.42 -13.39 -25.21
CA ILE A 109 2.84 -13.87 -26.48
C ILE A 109 3.41 -13.03 -27.61
N ASN A 110 4.31 -13.58 -28.43
CA ASN A 110 4.92 -12.96 -29.61
C ASN A 110 5.32 -11.48 -29.46
N THR A 111 4.37 -10.57 -29.64
CA THR A 111 4.53 -9.12 -29.59
C THR A 111 4.21 -8.49 -28.24
N THR A 112 3.69 -9.24 -27.26
CA THR A 112 3.14 -8.68 -26.01
C THR A 112 3.73 -9.35 -24.77
N LEU A 113 4.20 -8.55 -23.82
CA LEU A 113 4.69 -8.98 -22.50
C LEU A 113 3.76 -8.41 -21.43
N LYS A 114 3.24 -9.26 -20.56
CA LYS A 114 2.47 -8.85 -19.39
C LYS A 114 3.32 -8.98 -18.14
N ILE A 115 3.44 -7.87 -17.41
CA ILE A 115 4.24 -7.77 -16.20
C ILE A 115 3.33 -7.36 -15.06
N VAL A 116 3.48 -8.01 -13.92
CA VAL A 116 2.79 -7.71 -12.69
C VAL A 116 3.83 -7.21 -11.70
N VAL A 117 3.63 -6.00 -11.19
CA VAL A 117 4.45 -5.44 -10.10
C VAL A 117 3.59 -5.38 -8.86
N THR A 118 4.11 -5.90 -7.76
CA THR A 118 3.51 -5.83 -6.44
C THR A 118 4.40 -4.95 -5.58
N SER A 119 3.87 -3.81 -5.15
CA SER A 119 4.52 -2.99 -4.12
C SER A 119 3.77 -3.19 -2.82
N THR A 120 4.51 -3.59 -1.78
CA THR A 120 3.97 -3.77 -0.45
C THR A 120 4.67 -2.79 0.47
N TYR A 121 3.88 -1.96 1.15
CA TYR A 121 4.37 -1.08 2.18
C TYR A 121 3.98 -1.61 3.56
N LYS A 122 4.46 -0.93 4.62
CA LYS A 122 4.18 -1.26 6.02
C LYS A 122 2.70 -1.64 6.24
N ASN A 123 2.48 -2.45 7.28
CA ASN A 123 1.15 -3.04 7.59
C ASN A 123 0.58 -3.95 6.48
N ASN A 124 1.41 -4.44 5.56
CA ASN A 124 1.04 -5.30 4.44
C ASN A 124 0.08 -4.66 3.43
N GLU A 125 -0.07 -3.33 3.45
CA GLU A 125 -0.84 -2.62 2.43
C GLU A 125 -0.16 -2.81 1.07
N THR A 126 -0.89 -3.37 0.12
CA THR A 126 -0.31 -3.84 -1.13
C THR A 126 -0.99 -3.21 -2.32
N VAL A 127 -0.21 -2.69 -3.26
CA VAL A 127 -0.68 -2.21 -4.54
C VAL A 127 -0.08 -3.07 -5.64
N ILE A 128 -0.92 -3.52 -6.56
CA ILE A 128 -0.52 -4.35 -7.70
C ILE A 128 -0.75 -3.54 -8.97
N GLY A 129 0.32 -3.30 -9.72
CA GLY A 129 0.28 -2.70 -11.05
C GLY A 129 0.41 -3.76 -12.14
N ASN A 130 -0.56 -3.81 -13.05
CA ASN A 130 -0.53 -4.67 -14.23
C ASN A 130 -0.05 -3.85 -15.43
N PHE A 131 1.08 -4.24 -16.01
CA PHE A 131 1.70 -3.59 -17.16
C PHE A 131 1.63 -4.47 -18.39
N GLU A 132 1.44 -3.84 -19.53
CA GLU A 132 1.49 -4.48 -20.84
C GLU A 132 2.52 -3.76 -21.70
N ILE A 133 3.49 -4.53 -22.22
CA ILE A 133 4.49 -4.05 -23.17
C ILE A 133 4.19 -4.66 -24.53
N ILE A 134 4.05 -3.82 -25.55
CA ILE A 134 3.75 -4.23 -26.93
C ILE A 134 4.92 -3.84 -27.83
N GLY A 135 5.53 -4.82 -28.49
CA GLY A 135 6.57 -4.64 -29.49
C GLY A 135 5.97 -4.45 -30.89
N ASN A 136 6.30 -3.34 -31.55
CA ASN A 136 5.74 -2.94 -32.84
C ASN A 136 6.77 -2.96 -34.00
N GLY A 137 7.87 -3.72 -33.85
CA GLY A 137 8.96 -3.81 -34.83
C GLY A 137 9.89 -2.58 -34.89
N GLN A 138 9.39 -1.39 -34.54
CA GLN A 138 10.15 -0.14 -34.42
C GLN A 138 10.66 0.12 -32.98
N GLY A 139 10.12 -0.59 -32.00
CA GLY A 139 10.38 -0.42 -30.58
C GLY A 139 9.26 -1.01 -29.72
N PHE A 140 9.20 -0.61 -28.46
CA PHE A 140 8.23 -1.09 -27.47
C PHE A 140 7.34 0.05 -26.96
N SER A 141 6.06 -0.23 -26.73
CA SER A 141 5.13 0.66 -26.03
C SER A 141 4.74 0.01 -24.71
N VAL A 142 4.78 0.78 -23.63
CA VAL A 142 4.44 0.30 -22.28
C VAL A 142 3.17 0.99 -21.83
N ALA A 143 2.21 0.22 -21.32
CA ALA A 143 0.98 0.73 -20.75
C ALA A 143 0.77 0.14 -19.35
N LEU A 144 0.42 0.99 -18.39
CA LEU A 144 -0.19 0.55 -17.14
C LEU A 144 -1.67 0.29 -17.41
N THR A 145 -2.08 -0.97 -17.33
CA THR A 145 -3.44 -1.41 -17.66
C THR A 145 -4.37 -1.34 -16.45
N GLU A 146 -3.86 -1.63 -15.26
CA GLU A 146 -4.67 -1.68 -14.04
C GLU A 146 -3.82 -1.44 -12.80
N LYS A 147 -4.40 -0.78 -11.79
CA LYS A 147 -3.89 -0.70 -10.42
C LYS A 147 -4.92 -1.31 -9.47
N ILE A 148 -4.51 -2.31 -8.70
CA ILE A 148 -5.35 -3.02 -7.72
C ILE A 148 -4.81 -2.73 -6.32
N PHE A 149 -5.69 -2.28 -5.41
CA PHE A 149 -5.37 -2.02 -4.01
C PHE A 149 -5.86 -3.19 -3.16
N LYS A 150 -4.98 -3.79 -2.36
CA LYS A 150 -5.26 -4.92 -1.48
C LYS A 150 -4.90 -4.59 -0.04
#